data_AF-R7SXN7-F1
#
_entry.id   AF-R7SXN7-F1
#
_cell.length_a   1.000
_cell.length_b   1.000
_cell.length_c   1.000
_cell.angle_alpha   90.00
_cell.angle_beta   90.00
_cell.angle_gamma   90.00
#
_symmetry.space_group_name_H-M   'P 1'
#
loop_
_entity.id
_entity.type
_entity.pdbx_description
1 polymer ?
#
loop_
_entity_poly.entity_id
_entity_poly.type
_entity_poly.pdbx_seq_one_letter_code
_entity_poly.pdbx_strand_id
1 'polypeptide(L)'
;MSSSPRLSDVASNDGTASRKSLDRERILGSPPPLNGLKTDGDASQTQQAGDSEDLDPVQRLEQELQRTREEKDALATQYRNLLAKLTTMRTTLGNKLKQDAEELDRQEQLVQQLTAQNEDFAATIDTLKSELIAANEEAERASRELETMRSRALHDSSQETFLRERELRELQAELEQCRIERDEWEQKALQEHVSADEARTSADSLRRDVEVEREARQRAETALEIEREKSANLQSVLEDFQASKEHDLKQAVKEYERQLLQVTQSLAEFKSRALNAELQLEENSTSNSRVQELEKEVKEKSVLVGKLRQETVIMNEHLMEALRRLRRSSSDTNVDRRLVTNVLLSFLTTPRADPKRFEMLSLLSTILQWTEDEREKAGLQRSGALQPSLGGSLWGRSGTSSPSAKPAELQKTDETESFSRLWVEFLLTEASAGEGSSSPSPRSPSRHQNGSLPSTPTQASTRLSPVALNGTRRLPSFTSAAMASSPELKLSSPPQKGKERALP
;
A
#
# COMPACT_ATOMS: atom_id res chain seq x y z
N MET A 1 56.03 47.56 11.58
CA MET A 1 56.45 48.89 11.02
C MET A 1 57.58 49.43 11.91
N SER A 2 58.47 50.26 11.38
CA SER A 2 59.77 50.55 12.03
C SER A 2 59.66 51.47 13.25
N SER A 3 60.40 51.13 14.31
CA SER A 3 60.70 51.98 15.47
C SER A 3 62.21 52.03 15.66
N SER A 4 62.82 53.22 15.56
CA SER A 4 64.25 53.42 15.80
C SER A 4 64.54 54.88 16.19
N PRO A 5 64.89 55.16 17.45
CA PRO A 5 65.56 56.41 17.81
C PRO A 5 67.07 56.28 17.50
N ARG A 6 67.65 57.26 16.81
CA ARG A 6 69.12 57.44 16.82
C ARG A 6 69.50 58.50 17.85
N LEU A 7 70.54 58.20 18.61
CA LEU A 7 71.10 59.11 19.60
C LEU A 7 71.96 60.20 18.96
N SER A 8 72.23 61.22 19.77
CA SER A 8 73.22 62.27 19.56
C SER A 8 74.60 61.78 19.12
N ASP A 9 75.32 62.64 18.42
CA ASP A 9 76.76 62.76 18.62
C ASP A 9 77.18 64.25 18.65
N VAL A 10 78.24 64.58 19.39
CA VAL A 10 78.58 65.95 19.81
C VAL A 10 80.09 66.18 19.85
N ALA A 11 80.50 67.36 19.37
CA ALA A 11 81.81 67.99 19.56
C ALA A 11 83.06 67.21 19.07
N SER A 12 83.43 67.43 17.81
CA SER A 12 84.83 67.34 17.39
C SER A 12 85.66 68.38 18.14
N ASN A 13 86.46 67.95 19.12
CA ASN A 13 87.42 68.79 19.84
C ASN A 13 88.84 68.24 19.65
N ASP A 14 89.48 68.62 18.55
CA ASP A 14 90.83 68.19 18.22
C ASP A 14 91.86 69.01 19.03
N GLY A 15 92.78 68.32 19.71
CA GLY A 15 93.39 68.87 20.93
C GLY A 15 94.59 68.13 21.47
N THR A 16 95.49 67.62 20.61
CA THR A 16 96.80 67.08 21.04
C THR A 16 97.95 67.85 20.34
N ALA A 17 98.69 68.67 21.08
CA ALA A 17 99.86 68.31 21.91
C ALA A 17 101.22 68.51 21.22
N SER A 18 101.47 69.69 20.64
CA SER A 18 102.85 70.12 20.33
C SER A 18 103.61 70.50 21.61
N ARG A 19 104.27 69.52 22.25
CA ARG A 19 105.31 69.74 23.27
C ARG A 19 106.68 69.33 22.71
N LYS A 20 107.38 70.28 22.07
CA LYS A 20 108.84 70.13 21.89
C LYS A 20 109.53 70.54 23.19
N SER A 21 110.36 69.65 23.73
CA SER A 21 111.11 69.89 24.96
C SER A 21 112.11 71.03 24.79
N LEU A 22 112.52 71.63 25.90
CA LEU A 22 113.78 72.36 25.95
C LEU A 22 114.93 71.38 25.67
N ASP A 23 115.95 71.88 24.99
CA ASP A 23 117.30 71.33 25.01
C ASP A 23 118.27 72.53 25.10
N ARG A 24 119.18 72.52 26.08
CA ARG A 24 120.06 73.65 26.37
C ARG A 24 121.40 73.20 26.96
N GLU A 25 122.46 73.51 26.21
CA GLU A 25 123.85 73.67 26.66
C GLU A 25 124.54 72.46 27.32
N ARG A 26 125.38 71.76 26.54
CA ARG A 26 126.71 71.41 27.04
C ARG A 26 127.70 72.48 26.59
N ILE A 27 128.21 73.25 27.56
CA ILE A 27 129.26 74.25 27.34
C ILE A 27 130.62 73.54 27.19
N LEU A 28 131.43 73.94 26.20
CA LEU A 28 132.87 73.67 26.21
C LEU A 28 133.52 74.60 27.25
N GLY A 29 134.02 74.02 28.33
CA GLY A 29 134.63 74.80 29.42
C GLY A 29 136.08 75.14 29.18
N SER A 30 136.48 76.34 29.61
CA SER A 30 137.79 76.57 30.21
C SER A 30 137.69 77.74 31.21
N PRO A 31 137.74 77.47 32.54
CA PRO A 31 137.58 78.50 33.56
C PRO A 31 138.91 79.18 33.96
N PRO A 32 138.84 80.36 34.59
CA PRO A 32 139.96 81.01 35.30
C PRO A 32 140.11 80.40 36.73
N PRO A 33 140.90 80.95 37.69
CA PRO A 33 141.70 82.18 37.68
C PRO A 33 143.13 82.06 38.28
N LEU A 34 143.84 83.19 38.30
CA LEU A 34 144.76 83.49 39.40
C LEU A 34 144.63 84.97 39.81
N ASN A 35 144.84 85.27 41.09
CA ASN A 35 144.47 86.53 41.72
C ASN A 35 145.53 86.96 42.74
N GLY A 36 145.73 88.27 42.92
CA GLY A 36 146.68 88.85 43.87
C GLY A 36 147.61 89.92 43.24
N LEU A 37 147.89 91.11 43.79
CA LEU A 37 147.26 92.06 44.73
C LEU A 37 148.41 92.88 45.36
N LYS A 38 148.49 94.19 45.05
CA LYS A 38 149.40 95.19 45.69
C LYS A 38 150.90 94.96 45.37
N THR A 39 151.78 95.97 45.34
CA THR A 39 151.89 97.15 46.23
C THR A 39 152.27 98.46 45.53
N ASP A 40 151.63 99.56 45.93
CA ASP A 40 152.24 100.90 45.91
C ASP A 40 153.33 100.99 47.00
N GLY A 41 154.39 101.78 46.79
CA GLY A 41 155.49 101.87 47.76
C GLY A 41 156.74 102.61 47.28
N ASP A 42 156.61 103.92 47.10
CA ASP A 42 157.62 104.98 47.24
C ASP A 42 159.12 104.63 47.51
N ALA A 43 160.01 105.21 46.69
CA ALA A 43 161.22 105.94 47.13
C ALA A 43 161.98 106.49 45.90
N SER A 44 162.25 107.79 45.86
CA SER A 44 162.88 108.46 44.71
C SER A 44 164.21 109.15 45.04
N GLN A 45 165.14 109.10 44.07
CA GLN A 45 166.33 109.96 43.90
C GLN A 45 167.42 109.84 45.00
N THR A 46 168.73 109.72 44.71
CA THR A 46 169.64 110.25 43.68
C THR A 46 170.29 111.58 44.07
N GLN A 47 171.62 111.52 44.30
CA GLN A 47 172.54 112.65 44.53
C GLN A 47 172.32 113.39 45.88
N GLN A 48 173.29 114.10 46.46
CA GLN A 48 174.58 114.57 45.92
C GLN A 48 175.64 114.70 47.03
N ALA A 49 176.88 114.28 46.75
CA ALA A 49 178.09 114.66 47.48
C ALA A 49 179.29 114.42 46.54
N GLY A 50 180.38 115.20 46.58
CA GLY A 50 180.72 116.26 47.52
C GLY A 50 182.23 116.24 47.69
N ASP A 51 182.92 117.16 47.02
CA ASP A 51 184.35 117.06 46.66
C ASP A 51 185.32 117.15 47.87
N SER A 52 186.59 116.90 47.57
CA SER A 52 187.81 117.03 48.41
C SER A 52 188.09 115.92 49.43
N GLU A 53 189.20 115.21 49.22
CA GLU A 53 190.32 115.20 50.16
C GLU A 53 191.60 114.70 49.46
N ASP A 54 192.69 115.47 49.57
CA ASP A 54 194.03 115.03 49.19
C ASP A 54 194.48 113.84 50.07
N LEU A 55 195.36 113.01 49.53
CA LEU A 55 195.73 111.72 50.13
C LEU A 55 196.89 111.83 51.13
N ASP A 56 196.73 111.19 52.29
CA ASP A 56 197.79 110.39 52.89
C ASP A 56 197.42 108.90 52.70
N PRO A 57 198.14 108.12 51.87
CA PRO A 57 197.50 107.06 51.07
C PRO A 57 197.22 105.73 51.79
N VAL A 58 197.58 105.56 53.06
CA VAL A 58 197.53 104.24 53.73
C VAL A 58 196.12 103.88 54.25
N GLN A 59 195.34 104.85 54.75
CA GLN A 59 194.11 104.56 55.48
C GLN A 59 192.89 104.18 54.60
N ARG A 60 192.87 104.56 53.31
CA ARG A 60 191.72 104.24 52.43
C ARG A 60 191.61 102.74 52.10
N LEU A 61 192.74 102.04 51.99
CA LEU A 61 192.79 100.62 51.61
C LEU A 61 192.15 99.68 52.65
N GLU A 62 192.23 99.99 53.95
CA GLU A 62 191.62 99.14 54.98
C GLU A 62 190.09 99.28 55.01
N GLN A 63 189.55 100.49 54.77
CA GLN A 63 188.11 100.73 54.73
C GLN A 63 187.44 100.04 53.53
N GLU A 64 188.09 100.05 52.35
CA GLU A 64 187.59 99.32 51.16
C GLU A 64 187.55 97.80 51.39
N LEU A 65 188.56 97.24 52.07
CA LEU A 65 188.64 95.81 52.38
C LEU A 65 187.62 95.39 53.46
N GLN A 66 187.28 96.28 54.39
CA GLN A 66 186.20 96.06 55.36
C GLN A 66 184.83 96.06 54.66
N ARG A 67 184.54 97.11 53.88
CA ARG A 67 183.27 97.30 53.16
C ARG A 67 182.96 96.15 52.21
N THR A 68 183.94 95.69 51.43
CA THR A 68 183.77 94.57 50.47
C THR A 68 183.48 93.22 51.14
N ARG A 69 183.79 93.04 52.43
CA ARG A 69 183.37 91.85 53.21
C ARG A 69 181.91 91.94 53.63
N GLU A 70 181.47 93.09 54.13
CA GLU A 70 180.09 93.33 54.57
C GLU A 70 179.12 93.23 53.37
N GLU A 71 179.49 93.81 52.22
CA GLU A 71 178.76 93.66 50.95
C GLU A 71 178.71 92.18 50.50
N LYS A 72 179.77 91.39 50.73
CA LYS A 72 179.81 89.96 50.39
C LYS A 72 178.93 89.09 51.30
N ASP A 73 178.85 89.38 52.60
CA ASP A 73 177.95 88.66 53.51
C ASP A 73 176.49 89.09 53.36
N ALA A 74 176.22 90.35 52.98
CA ALA A 74 174.91 90.78 52.49
C ALA A 74 174.49 89.99 51.23
N LEU A 75 175.39 89.84 50.26
CA LEU A 75 175.14 89.00 49.07
C LEU A 75 174.99 87.51 49.45
N ALA A 76 175.77 86.97 50.39
CA ALA A 76 175.67 85.58 50.81
C ALA A 76 174.39 85.27 51.60
N THR A 77 173.85 86.24 52.35
CA THR A 77 172.55 86.12 53.02
C THR A 77 171.38 86.32 52.05
N GLN A 78 171.51 87.19 51.04
CA GLN A 78 170.58 87.26 49.91
C GLN A 78 170.56 85.93 49.12
N TYR A 79 171.72 85.34 48.82
CA TYR A 79 171.81 84.06 48.10
C TYR A 79 171.21 82.90 48.90
N ARG A 80 171.43 82.85 50.22
CA ARG A 80 170.75 81.88 51.11
C ARG A 80 169.24 82.09 51.18
N ASN A 81 168.77 83.34 51.27
CA ASN A 81 167.34 83.65 51.24
C ASN A 81 166.70 83.30 49.88
N LEU A 82 167.42 83.50 48.78
CA LEU A 82 166.94 83.13 47.45
C LEU A 82 166.92 81.61 47.27
N LEU A 83 167.94 80.89 47.74
CA LEU A 83 167.92 79.42 47.81
C LEU A 83 166.82 78.88 48.72
N ALA A 84 166.54 79.52 49.85
CA ALA A 84 165.44 79.16 50.74
C ALA A 84 164.09 79.37 50.04
N LYS A 85 163.88 80.52 49.37
CA LYS A 85 162.68 80.81 48.56
C LYS A 85 162.54 79.86 47.36
N LEU A 86 163.63 79.49 46.70
CA LEU A 86 163.63 78.56 45.57
C LEU A 86 163.37 77.12 46.05
N THR A 87 163.86 76.76 47.24
CA THR A 87 163.56 75.48 47.89
C THR A 87 162.10 75.41 48.34
N THR A 88 161.55 76.46 48.95
CA THR A 88 160.12 76.49 49.32
C THR A 88 159.21 76.63 48.11
N MET A 89 159.60 77.33 47.05
CA MET A 89 158.91 77.26 45.76
C MET A 89 158.97 75.85 45.17
N ARG A 90 160.12 75.17 45.19
CA ARG A 90 160.25 73.79 44.70
C ARG A 90 159.39 72.81 45.50
N THR A 91 159.32 72.92 46.82
CA THR A 91 158.47 72.02 47.64
C THR A 91 157.00 72.40 47.57
N THR A 92 156.62 73.68 47.58
CA THR A 92 155.21 74.08 47.42
C THR A 92 154.68 73.83 46.02
N LEU A 93 155.45 74.11 44.97
CA LEU A 93 155.08 73.79 43.58
C LEU A 93 155.16 72.29 43.32
N GLY A 94 156.11 71.57 43.90
CA GLY A 94 156.18 70.10 43.81
C GLY A 94 154.99 69.42 44.50
N ASN A 95 154.60 69.91 45.68
CA ASN A 95 153.41 69.44 46.39
C ASN A 95 152.13 69.84 45.66
N LYS A 96 152.06 71.05 45.08
CA LYS A 96 150.93 71.46 44.24
C LYS A 96 150.83 70.60 42.99
N LEU A 97 151.87 70.51 42.16
CA LEU A 97 151.84 69.66 40.96
C LEU A 97 151.53 68.18 41.27
N LYS A 98 151.92 67.68 42.46
CA LYS A 98 151.50 66.34 42.92
C LYS A 98 150.02 66.32 43.33
N GLN A 99 149.53 67.32 44.05
CA GLN A 99 148.11 67.45 44.40
C GLN A 99 147.24 67.64 43.14
N ASP A 100 147.61 68.55 42.25
CA ASP A 100 146.97 68.83 40.95
C ASP A 100 146.94 67.56 40.09
N ALA A 101 148.01 66.76 40.07
CA ALA A 101 148.04 65.46 39.39
C ALA A 101 147.13 64.42 40.07
N GLU A 102 147.17 64.28 41.41
CA GLU A 102 146.25 63.38 42.12
C GLU A 102 144.77 63.85 42.04
N GLU A 103 144.51 65.14 41.86
CA GLU A 103 143.17 65.68 41.63
C GLU A 103 142.73 65.45 40.17
N LEU A 104 143.65 65.55 39.20
CA LEU A 104 143.41 65.17 37.82
C LEU A 104 143.16 63.66 37.68
N ASP A 105 143.96 62.81 38.33
CA ASP A 105 143.74 61.35 38.38
C ASP A 105 142.35 61.02 38.95
N ARG A 106 141.93 61.70 40.02
CA ARG A 106 140.58 61.52 40.62
C ARG A 106 139.48 62.03 39.70
N GLN A 107 139.70 63.14 38.98
CA GLN A 107 138.75 63.65 37.99
C GLN A 107 138.66 62.73 36.77
N GLU A 108 139.78 62.16 36.31
CA GLU A 108 139.79 61.21 35.20
C GLU A 108 139.12 59.90 35.61
N GLN A 109 139.39 59.36 36.80
CA GLN A 109 138.67 58.19 37.33
C GLN A 109 137.16 58.46 37.47
N LEU A 110 136.76 59.66 37.91
CA LEU A 110 135.35 60.05 37.97
C LEU A 110 134.74 60.20 36.56
N VAL A 111 135.47 60.75 35.59
CA VAL A 111 135.02 60.84 34.20
C VAL A 111 134.89 59.45 33.58
N GLN A 112 135.86 58.55 33.78
CA GLN A 112 135.82 57.16 33.33
C GLN A 112 134.64 56.40 33.96
N GLN A 113 134.39 56.59 35.27
CA GLN A 113 133.22 56.02 35.95
C GLN A 113 131.91 56.57 35.38
N LEU A 114 131.83 57.89 35.14
CA LEU A 114 130.64 58.52 34.56
C LEU A 114 130.45 58.15 33.09
N THR A 115 131.48 57.96 32.28
CA THR A 115 131.33 57.48 30.90
C THR A 115 130.87 56.03 30.88
N ALA A 116 131.46 55.15 31.69
CA ALA A 116 130.99 53.77 31.83
C ALA A 116 129.51 53.72 32.28
N GLN A 117 129.11 54.52 33.27
CA GLN A 117 127.71 54.63 33.68
C GLN A 117 126.80 55.17 32.57
N ASN A 118 127.24 56.15 31.77
CA ASN A 118 126.45 56.63 30.63
C ASN A 118 126.37 55.60 29.50
N GLU A 119 127.39 54.75 29.31
CA GLU A 119 127.38 53.63 28.37
C GLU A 119 126.45 52.50 28.85
N ASP A 120 126.50 52.13 30.13
CA ASP A 120 125.55 51.20 30.77
C ASP A 120 124.10 51.72 30.70
N PHE A 121 123.88 53.01 30.95
CA PHE A 121 122.56 53.64 30.81
C PHE A 121 122.12 53.71 29.35
N ALA A 122 123.00 53.98 28.39
CA ALA A 122 122.67 53.94 26.96
C ALA A 122 122.29 52.52 26.52
N ALA A 123 123.08 51.51 26.91
CA ALA A 123 122.81 50.11 26.60
C ALA A 123 121.48 49.64 27.19
N THR A 124 121.20 49.93 28.47
CA THR A 124 119.92 49.58 29.11
C THR A 124 118.73 50.35 28.54
N ILE A 125 118.92 51.61 28.13
CA ILE A 125 117.90 52.37 27.40
C ILE A 125 117.61 51.72 26.04
N ASP A 126 118.63 51.24 25.31
CA ASP A 126 118.45 50.62 24.00
C ASP A 126 117.88 49.19 24.08
N THR A 127 118.21 48.39 25.11
CA THR A 127 117.50 47.13 25.37
C THR A 127 116.04 47.40 25.71
N LEU A 128 115.74 48.32 26.63
CA LEU A 128 114.36 48.69 26.99
C LEU A 128 113.56 49.25 25.80
N LYS A 129 114.18 49.99 24.86
CA LYS A 129 113.54 50.37 23.59
C LYS A 129 113.21 49.13 22.74
N SER A 130 114.15 48.19 22.60
CA SER A 130 113.93 46.99 21.80
C SER A 130 112.83 46.08 22.38
N GLU A 131 112.79 45.95 23.71
CA GLU A 131 111.74 45.24 24.45
C GLU A 131 110.38 45.93 24.32
N LEU A 132 110.35 47.27 24.42
CA LEU A 132 109.13 48.06 24.24
C LEU A 132 108.56 47.93 22.81
N ILE A 133 109.43 47.93 21.79
CA ILE A 133 109.04 47.72 20.40
C ILE A 133 108.50 46.30 20.22
N ALA A 134 109.23 45.28 20.68
CA ALA A 134 108.79 43.89 20.58
C ALA A 134 107.46 43.63 21.31
N ALA A 135 107.27 44.21 22.49
CA ALA A 135 106.03 44.12 23.26
C ALA A 135 104.86 44.87 22.60
N ASN A 136 105.11 46.02 21.95
CA ASN A 136 104.09 46.72 21.18
C ASN A 136 103.70 45.93 19.93
N GLU A 137 104.67 45.39 19.17
CA GLU A 137 104.38 44.52 18.03
C GLU A 137 103.57 43.28 18.45
N GLU A 138 103.87 42.68 19.60
CA GLU A 138 103.14 41.52 20.11
C GLU A 138 101.71 41.90 20.55
N ALA A 139 101.53 43.06 21.18
CA ALA A 139 100.21 43.61 21.47
C ALA A 139 99.41 43.90 20.18
N GLU A 140 100.07 44.35 19.10
CA GLU A 140 99.45 44.50 17.79
C GLU A 140 99.11 43.16 17.11
N ARG A 141 99.93 42.11 17.28
CA ARG A 141 99.60 40.74 16.82
C ARG A 141 98.38 40.20 17.58
N ALA A 142 98.44 40.20 18.90
CA ALA A 142 97.36 39.70 19.75
C ALA A 142 96.03 40.47 19.56
N SER A 143 96.07 41.79 19.35
CA SER A 143 94.87 42.57 19.05
C SER A 143 94.30 42.26 17.67
N ARG A 144 95.13 42.08 16.63
CA ARG A 144 94.69 41.59 15.30
C ARG A 144 94.06 40.20 15.37
N GLU A 145 94.63 39.30 16.16
CA GLU A 145 94.07 37.95 16.39
C GLU A 145 92.74 37.99 17.16
N LEU A 146 92.61 38.87 18.15
CA LEU A 146 91.32 39.09 18.82
C LEU A 146 90.28 39.70 17.87
N GLU A 147 90.69 40.58 16.94
CA GLU A 147 89.81 41.15 15.91
C GLU A 147 89.33 40.09 14.91
N THR A 148 90.22 39.20 14.43
CA THR A 148 89.83 38.10 13.52
C THR A 148 88.97 37.05 14.23
N MET A 149 89.26 36.71 15.49
CA MET A 149 88.45 35.78 16.27
C MET A 149 87.08 36.37 16.64
N ARG A 150 86.97 37.67 16.94
CA ARG A 150 85.68 38.35 17.17
C ARG A 150 84.85 38.45 15.90
N SER A 151 85.44 38.91 14.80
CA SER A 151 84.73 39.03 13.51
C SER A 151 84.30 37.65 12.98
N ARG A 152 85.12 36.61 13.16
CA ARG A 152 84.70 35.22 12.90
C ARG A 152 83.56 34.79 13.81
N ALA A 153 83.66 34.95 15.13
CA ALA A 153 82.59 34.54 16.06
C ALA A 153 81.25 35.26 15.78
N LEU A 154 81.30 36.53 15.37
CA LEU A 154 80.13 37.28 14.90
C LEU A 154 79.61 36.74 13.56
N HIS A 155 80.48 36.39 12.62
CA HIS A 155 80.08 35.80 11.34
C HIS A 155 79.43 34.42 11.52
N ASP A 156 80.12 33.50 12.20
CA ASP A 156 79.66 32.13 12.48
C ASP A 156 78.31 32.17 13.24
N SER A 157 78.15 33.09 14.21
CA SER A 157 76.87 33.33 14.93
C SER A 157 75.77 33.93 14.03
N SER A 158 76.11 34.88 13.14
CA SER A 158 75.15 35.44 12.17
C SER A 158 74.70 34.40 11.13
N GLN A 159 75.58 33.44 10.78
CA GLN A 159 75.27 32.33 9.90
C GLN A 159 74.38 31.30 10.61
N GLU A 160 74.66 30.94 11.86
CA GLU A 160 73.77 30.04 12.61
C GLU A 160 72.39 30.68 12.81
N THR A 161 72.30 31.94 13.25
CA THR A 161 70.98 32.59 13.44
C THR A 161 70.20 32.68 12.13
N PHE A 162 70.83 33.00 10.99
CA PHE A 162 70.17 32.95 9.68
C PHE A 162 69.67 31.54 9.32
N LEU A 163 70.46 30.50 9.56
CA LEU A 163 70.05 29.11 9.31
C LEU A 163 68.91 28.69 10.25
N ARG A 164 68.96 29.01 11.54
CA ARG A 164 67.88 28.74 12.50
C ARG A 164 66.59 29.48 12.16
N GLU A 165 66.66 30.75 11.77
CA GLU A 165 65.47 31.47 11.31
C GLU A 165 64.90 30.88 10.00
N ARG A 166 65.75 30.32 9.13
CA ARG A 166 65.30 29.62 7.92
C ARG A 166 64.60 28.31 8.27
N GLU A 167 65.23 27.46 9.07
CA GLU A 167 64.65 26.21 9.59
C GLU A 167 63.28 26.48 10.27
N LEU A 168 63.19 27.52 11.09
CA LEU A 168 61.93 27.92 11.75
C LEU A 168 60.85 28.37 10.78
N ARG A 169 61.20 29.06 9.68
CA ARG A 169 60.23 29.47 8.64
C ARG A 169 59.76 28.27 7.80
N GLU A 170 60.66 27.35 7.48
CA GLU A 170 60.35 26.12 6.74
C GLU A 170 59.41 25.23 7.56
N LEU A 171 59.75 24.98 8.85
CA LEU A 171 58.89 24.24 9.79
C LEU A 171 57.54 24.93 10.07
N GLN A 172 57.49 26.27 10.06
CA GLN A 172 56.22 27.01 10.17
C GLN A 172 55.33 26.79 8.94
N ALA A 173 55.90 26.86 7.73
CA ALA A 173 55.16 26.60 6.49
C ALA A 173 54.66 25.14 6.40
N GLU A 174 55.48 24.15 6.78
CA GLU A 174 55.07 22.74 6.87
C GLU A 174 53.94 22.52 7.89
N LEU A 175 53.99 23.20 9.04
CA LEU A 175 52.96 23.13 10.07
C LEU A 175 51.65 23.81 9.64
N GLU A 176 51.72 24.89 8.87
CA GLU A 176 50.55 25.53 8.27
C GLU A 176 49.95 24.67 7.14
N GLN A 177 50.77 24.06 6.29
CA GLN A 177 50.32 23.10 5.28
C GLN A 177 49.63 21.89 5.93
N CYS A 178 50.23 21.25 6.93
CA CYS A 178 49.63 20.13 7.66
C CYS A 178 48.29 20.49 8.31
N ARG A 179 48.10 21.76 8.75
CA ARG A 179 46.80 22.24 9.26
C ARG A 179 45.76 22.37 8.15
N ILE A 180 46.12 22.95 7.01
CA ILE A 180 45.23 23.08 5.85
C ILE A 180 44.82 21.70 5.34
N GLU A 181 45.78 20.77 5.19
CA GLU A 181 45.49 19.40 4.76
C GLU A 181 44.56 18.67 5.74
N ARG A 182 44.78 18.81 7.05
CA ARG A 182 43.83 18.32 8.08
C ARG A 182 42.44 18.93 7.89
N ASP A 183 42.35 20.25 7.78
CA ASP A 183 41.05 20.94 7.68
C ASP A 183 40.29 20.58 6.40
N GLU A 184 41.01 20.31 5.31
CA GLU A 184 40.44 19.71 4.11
C GLU A 184 39.95 18.27 4.33
N TRP A 185 40.71 17.43 5.03
CA TRP A 185 40.29 16.04 5.32
C TRP A 185 39.09 15.99 6.28
N GLU A 186 39.04 16.88 7.28
CA GLU A 186 37.88 17.05 8.16
C GLU A 186 36.65 17.52 7.36
N GLN A 187 36.79 18.47 6.43
CA GLN A 187 35.71 18.89 5.54
C GLN A 187 35.23 17.75 4.61
N LYS A 188 36.16 16.99 4.02
CA LYS A 188 35.85 15.83 3.15
C LYS A 188 35.10 14.74 3.94
N ALA A 189 35.53 14.42 5.16
CA ALA A 189 34.88 13.45 6.04
C ALA A 189 33.49 13.91 6.52
N LEU A 190 33.32 15.20 6.84
CA LEU A 190 32.02 15.77 7.18
C LEU A 190 31.06 15.75 5.97
N GLN A 191 31.54 16.07 4.77
CA GLN A 191 30.75 15.98 3.54
C GLN A 191 30.35 14.54 3.22
N GLU A 192 31.25 13.57 3.39
CA GLU A 192 30.96 12.15 3.26
C GLU A 192 29.87 11.73 4.25
N HIS A 193 30.00 12.08 5.54
CA HIS A 193 29.01 11.74 6.58
C HIS A 193 27.62 12.33 6.28
N VAL A 194 27.55 13.59 5.83
CA VAL A 194 26.27 14.21 5.41
C VAL A 194 25.67 13.45 4.22
N SER A 195 26.47 13.14 3.19
CA SER A 195 25.99 12.38 2.03
C SER A 195 25.53 10.95 2.39
N ALA A 196 26.16 10.33 3.38
CA ALA A 196 25.80 9.01 3.90
C ALA A 196 24.49 9.05 4.70
N ASP A 197 24.25 10.09 5.50
CA ASP A 197 22.98 10.30 6.21
C ASP A 197 21.83 10.68 5.25
N GLU A 198 22.09 11.47 4.21
CA GLU A 198 21.13 11.75 3.12
C GLU A 198 20.77 10.46 2.36
N ALA A 199 21.77 9.66 1.96
CA ALA A 199 21.53 8.37 1.31
C ALA A 199 20.78 7.39 2.22
N ARG A 200 21.10 7.36 3.52
CA ARG A 200 20.43 6.52 4.53
C ARG A 200 18.98 6.93 4.77
N THR A 201 18.72 8.23 4.94
CA THR A 201 17.35 8.74 5.14
C THR A 201 16.48 8.54 3.91
N SER A 202 17.03 8.69 2.71
CA SER A 202 16.39 8.33 1.44
C SER A 202 16.11 6.82 1.31
N ALA A 203 17.07 5.96 1.68
CA ALA A 203 16.85 4.52 1.70
C ALA A 203 15.76 4.12 2.72
N ASP A 204 15.71 4.77 3.88
CA ASP A 204 14.68 4.52 4.89
C ASP A 204 13.32 5.15 4.55
N SER A 205 13.22 6.20 3.73
CA SER A 205 11.92 6.64 3.18
C SER A 205 11.42 5.66 2.13
N LEU A 206 12.25 5.29 1.15
CA LEU A 206 11.91 4.34 0.10
C LEU A 206 11.50 2.96 0.66
N ARG A 207 12.10 2.51 1.77
CA ARG A 207 11.65 1.31 2.50
C ARG A 207 10.20 1.42 2.96
N ARG A 208 9.83 2.54 3.60
CA ARG A 208 8.46 2.80 4.08
C ARG A 208 7.47 2.94 2.91
N ASP A 209 7.86 3.62 1.84
CA ASP A 209 7.02 3.78 0.64
C ASP A 209 6.69 2.41 0.03
N VAL A 210 7.69 1.52 -0.08
CA VAL A 210 7.50 0.15 -0.59
C VAL A 210 6.72 -0.74 0.41
N GLU A 211 6.79 -0.49 1.72
CA GLU A 211 5.93 -1.15 2.71
C GLU A 211 4.47 -0.71 2.57
N VAL A 212 4.20 0.60 2.43
CA VAL A 212 2.86 1.16 2.19
C VAL A 212 2.26 0.64 0.89
N GLU A 213 3.04 0.56 -0.20
CA GLU A 213 2.59 -0.01 -1.47
C GLU A 213 2.34 -1.52 -1.40
N ARG A 214 3.12 -2.27 -0.61
CA ARG A 214 2.84 -3.70 -0.35
C ARG A 214 1.53 -3.90 0.39
N GLU A 215 1.26 -3.10 1.43
CA GLU A 215 -0.03 -3.15 2.12
C GLU A 215 -1.19 -2.70 1.22
N ALA A 216 -0.99 -1.67 0.39
CA ALA A 216 -1.99 -1.19 -0.56
C ALA A 216 -2.34 -2.27 -1.58
N ARG A 217 -1.32 -2.96 -2.11
CA ARG A 217 -1.48 -4.12 -2.98
C ARG A 217 -2.23 -5.26 -2.29
N GLN A 218 -1.85 -5.64 -1.06
CA GLN A 218 -2.53 -6.70 -0.31
C GLN A 218 -4.02 -6.35 -0.04
N ARG A 219 -4.31 -5.10 0.30
CA ARG A 219 -5.68 -4.58 0.46
C ARG A 219 -6.47 -4.62 -0.87
N ALA A 220 -5.83 -4.37 -2.00
CA ALA A 220 -6.46 -4.50 -3.32
C ALA A 220 -6.66 -5.98 -3.73
N GLU A 221 -5.71 -6.87 -3.45
CA GLU A 221 -5.79 -8.30 -3.76
C GLU A 221 -6.89 -8.99 -2.92
N THR A 222 -7.01 -8.65 -1.64
CA THR A 222 -8.11 -9.15 -0.78
C THR A 222 -9.48 -8.60 -1.18
N ALA A 223 -9.58 -7.32 -1.54
CA ALA A 223 -10.83 -6.75 -2.07
C ALA A 223 -11.24 -7.41 -3.40
N LEU A 224 -10.27 -7.68 -4.28
CA LEU A 224 -10.50 -8.37 -5.55
C LEU A 224 -11.00 -9.81 -5.33
N GLU A 225 -10.46 -10.53 -4.34
CA GLU A 225 -10.93 -11.88 -4.02
C GLU A 225 -12.36 -11.88 -3.45
N ILE A 226 -12.70 -10.91 -2.59
CA ILE A 226 -14.07 -10.73 -2.09
C ILE A 226 -15.06 -10.45 -3.23
N GLU A 227 -14.68 -9.65 -4.24
CA GLU A 227 -15.54 -9.44 -5.42
C GLU A 227 -15.60 -10.68 -6.35
N ARG A 228 -14.55 -11.51 -6.41
CA ARG A 228 -14.60 -12.82 -7.08
C ARG A 228 -15.54 -13.79 -6.38
N GLU A 229 -15.46 -13.91 -5.06
CA GLU A 229 -16.36 -14.74 -4.24
C GLU A 229 -17.82 -14.33 -4.43
N LYS A 230 -18.12 -13.03 -4.38
CA LYS A 230 -19.46 -12.48 -4.69
C LYS A 230 -19.90 -12.82 -6.11
N SER A 231 -19.02 -12.68 -7.09
CA SER A 231 -19.33 -12.97 -8.50
C SER A 231 -19.62 -14.45 -8.73
N ALA A 232 -18.83 -15.35 -8.12
CA ALA A 232 -19.03 -16.78 -8.17
C ALA A 232 -20.31 -17.22 -7.42
N ASN A 233 -20.60 -16.61 -6.27
CA ASN A 233 -21.85 -16.83 -5.54
C ASN A 233 -23.07 -16.40 -6.38
N LEU A 234 -23.04 -15.22 -6.99
CA LEU A 234 -24.09 -14.74 -7.88
C LEU A 234 -24.25 -15.65 -9.11
N GLN A 235 -23.15 -16.13 -9.69
CA GLN A 235 -23.20 -17.11 -10.79
C GLN A 235 -23.88 -18.41 -10.34
N SER A 236 -23.50 -18.98 -9.19
CA SER A 236 -24.13 -20.19 -8.65
C SER A 236 -25.64 -19.99 -8.42
N VAL A 237 -26.05 -18.85 -7.85
CA VAL A 237 -27.47 -18.52 -7.62
C VAL A 237 -28.23 -18.33 -8.94
N LEU A 238 -27.58 -17.80 -9.98
CA LEU A 238 -28.16 -17.69 -11.32
C LEU A 238 -28.26 -19.04 -12.04
N GLU A 239 -27.30 -19.94 -11.84
CA GLU A 239 -27.32 -21.32 -12.34
C GLU A 239 -28.41 -22.15 -11.65
N ASP A 240 -28.53 -22.07 -10.32
CA ASP A 240 -29.62 -22.68 -9.54
C ASP A 240 -31.00 -22.14 -9.97
N PHE A 241 -31.12 -20.82 -10.17
CA PHE A 241 -32.36 -20.20 -10.64
C PHE A 241 -32.71 -20.64 -12.08
N GLN A 242 -31.72 -20.74 -12.97
CA GLN A 242 -31.92 -21.24 -14.33
C GLN A 242 -32.34 -22.72 -14.32
N ALA A 243 -31.67 -23.57 -13.54
CA ALA A 243 -32.02 -24.98 -13.39
C ALA A 243 -33.43 -25.16 -12.80
N SER A 244 -33.80 -24.37 -11.79
CA SER A 244 -35.15 -24.33 -11.23
C SER A 244 -36.18 -23.89 -12.27
N LYS A 245 -35.92 -22.84 -13.05
CA LYS A 245 -36.84 -22.36 -14.10
C LYS A 245 -36.97 -23.34 -15.27
N GLU A 246 -35.88 -23.99 -15.65
CA GLU A 246 -35.91 -25.05 -16.65
C GLU A 246 -36.69 -26.28 -16.15
N HIS A 247 -36.60 -26.60 -14.86
CA HIS A 247 -37.40 -27.63 -14.21
C HIS A 247 -38.89 -27.27 -14.18
N ASP A 248 -39.25 -26.05 -13.76
CA ASP A 248 -40.63 -25.53 -13.79
C ASP A 248 -41.22 -25.60 -15.21
N LEU A 249 -40.47 -25.16 -16.22
CA LEU A 249 -40.87 -25.23 -17.62
C LEU A 249 -41.04 -26.67 -18.09
N LYS A 250 -40.13 -27.59 -17.73
CA LYS A 250 -40.24 -29.03 -18.03
C LYS A 250 -41.45 -29.67 -17.33
N GLN A 251 -41.84 -29.23 -16.14
CA GLN A 251 -43.09 -29.67 -15.49
C GLN A 251 -44.32 -29.12 -16.22
N ALA A 252 -44.35 -27.82 -16.52
CA ALA A 252 -45.47 -27.18 -17.20
C ALA A 252 -45.71 -27.77 -18.60
N VAL A 253 -44.64 -28.02 -19.38
CA VAL A 253 -44.73 -28.71 -20.69
C VAL A 253 -45.35 -30.10 -20.53
N LYS A 254 -44.87 -30.92 -19.59
CA LYS A 254 -45.44 -32.26 -19.34
C LYS A 254 -46.91 -32.23 -18.91
N GLU A 255 -47.30 -31.22 -18.14
CA GLU A 255 -48.70 -31.04 -17.72
C GLU A 255 -49.58 -30.61 -18.91
N TYR A 256 -49.10 -29.71 -19.78
CA TYR A 256 -49.80 -29.37 -21.02
C TYR A 256 -49.85 -30.54 -22.02
N GLU A 257 -48.80 -31.35 -22.13
CA GLU A 257 -48.80 -32.61 -22.90
C GLU A 257 -49.84 -33.59 -22.34
N ARG A 258 -49.91 -33.76 -21.01
CA ARG A 258 -50.91 -34.59 -20.33
C ARG A 258 -52.33 -34.10 -20.58
N GLN A 259 -52.56 -32.78 -20.50
CA GLN A 259 -53.85 -32.17 -20.81
C GLN A 259 -54.22 -32.35 -22.29
N LEU A 260 -53.26 -32.18 -23.21
CA LEU A 260 -53.47 -32.41 -24.65
C LEU A 260 -53.81 -33.88 -24.95
N LEU A 261 -53.16 -34.84 -24.29
CA LEU A 261 -53.49 -36.27 -24.38
C LEU A 261 -54.90 -36.56 -23.82
N GLN A 262 -55.27 -35.95 -22.70
CA GLN A 262 -56.61 -36.11 -22.09
C GLN A 262 -57.72 -35.49 -22.97
N VAL A 263 -57.47 -34.34 -23.59
CA VAL A 263 -58.40 -33.68 -24.54
C VAL A 263 -58.48 -34.46 -25.85
N THR A 264 -57.37 -34.96 -26.39
CA THR A 264 -57.39 -35.76 -27.63
C THR A 264 -58.02 -37.14 -27.42
N GLN A 265 -57.83 -37.78 -26.26
CA GLN A 265 -58.52 -39.01 -25.88
C GLN A 265 -60.03 -38.79 -25.73
N SER A 266 -60.46 -37.80 -24.95
CA SER A 266 -61.90 -37.51 -24.79
C SER A 266 -62.56 -37.10 -26.11
N LEU A 267 -61.87 -36.35 -26.97
CA LEU A 267 -62.31 -36.05 -28.33
C LEU A 267 -62.44 -37.32 -29.21
N ALA A 268 -61.53 -38.29 -29.07
CA ALA A 268 -61.65 -39.58 -29.74
C ALA A 268 -62.84 -40.41 -29.21
N GLU A 269 -63.08 -40.40 -27.89
CA GLU A 269 -64.28 -41.01 -27.31
C GLU A 269 -65.57 -40.33 -27.80
N PHE A 270 -65.63 -39.00 -27.85
CA PHE A 270 -66.81 -38.29 -28.36
C PHE A 270 -67.04 -38.57 -29.85
N LYS A 271 -65.98 -38.68 -30.67
CA LYS A 271 -66.09 -39.15 -32.06
C LYS A 271 -66.59 -40.59 -32.16
N SER A 272 -66.11 -41.49 -31.30
CA SER A 272 -66.58 -42.88 -31.24
C SER A 272 -68.06 -42.98 -30.80
N ARG A 273 -68.47 -42.20 -29.79
CA ARG A 273 -69.88 -42.07 -29.37
C ARG A 273 -70.74 -41.50 -30.49
N ALA A 274 -70.27 -40.49 -31.21
CA ALA A 274 -70.97 -39.91 -32.37
C ALA A 274 -71.15 -40.94 -33.49
N LEU A 275 -70.07 -41.60 -33.94
CA LEU A 275 -70.14 -42.63 -34.99
C LEU A 275 -71.04 -43.81 -34.59
N ASN A 276 -71.02 -44.25 -33.33
CA ASN A 276 -71.92 -45.28 -32.85
C ASN A 276 -73.38 -44.81 -32.82
N ALA A 277 -73.65 -43.54 -32.48
CA ALA A 277 -74.99 -42.97 -32.52
C ALA A 277 -75.49 -42.74 -33.95
N GLU A 278 -74.61 -42.35 -34.88
CA GLU A 278 -74.89 -42.24 -36.31
C GLU A 278 -75.22 -43.63 -36.91
N LEU A 279 -74.41 -44.65 -36.61
CA LEU A 279 -74.66 -46.04 -37.03
C LEU A 279 -75.97 -46.59 -36.44
N GLN A 280 -76.26 -46.32 -35.16
CA GLN A 280 -77.56 -46.65 -34.57
C GLN A 280 -78.72 -45.88 -35.20
N LEU A 281 -78.51 -44.65 -35.65
CA LEU A 281 -79.53 -43.86 -36.36
C LEU A 281 -79.76 -44.41 -37.78
N GLU A 282 -78.71 -44.84 -38.47
CA GLU A 282 -78.82 -45.56 -39.75
C GLU A 282 -79.55 -46.91 -39.58
N GLU A 283 -79.18 -47.72 -38.58
CA GLU A 283 -79.88 -48.98 -38.26
C GLU A 283 -81.36 -48.73 -37.91
N ASN A 284 -81.66 -47.72 -37.10
CA ASN A 284 -83.05 -47.34 -36.80
C ASN A 284 -83.78 -46.76 -38.02
N SER A 285 -83.09 -46.12 -38.97
CA SER A 285 -83.70 -45.63 -40.21
C SER A 285 -84.06 -46.78 -41.16
N THR A 286 -83.22 -47.81 -41.24
CA THR A 286 -83.45 -49.01 -42.07
C THR A 286 -84.47 -49.96 -41.44
N SER A 287 -84.50 -50.08 -40.11
CA SER A 287 -85.57 -50.82 -39.42
C SER A 287 -86.91 -50.08 -39.54
N ASN A 288 -86.93 -48.75 -39.45
CA ASN A 288 -88.13 -47.93 -39.70
C ASN A 288 -88.61 -48.05 -41.16
N SER A 289 -87.73 -47.99 -42.16
CA SER A 289 -88.15 -48.22 -43.56
C SER A 289 -88.69 -49.63 -43.77
N ARG A 290 -88.10 -50.65 -43.15
CA ARG A 290 -88.63 -52.02 -43.16
C ARG A 290 -89.96 -52.16 -42.42
N VAL A 291 -90.19 -51.42 -41.33
CA VAL A 291 -91.50 -51.31 -40.67
C VAL A 291 -92.52 -50.64 -41.59
N GLN A 292 -92.15 -49.59 -42.33
CA GLN A 292 -93.04 -48.95 -43.31
C GLN A 292 -93.39 -49.86 -44.50
N GLU A 293 -92.48 -50.73 -44.93
CA GLU A 293 -92.78 -51.80 -45.89
C GLU A 293 -93.77 -52.82 -45.31
N LEU A 294 -93.50 -53.33 -44.11
CA LEU A 294 -94.39 -54.28 -43.43
C LEU A 294 -95.77 -53.65 -43.13
N GLU A 295 -95.85 -52.36 -42.82
CA GLU A 295 -97.10 -51.62 -42.70
C GLU A 295 -97.86 -51.56 -44.02
N LYS A 296 -97.18 -51.35 -45.16
CA LYS A 296 -97.82 -51.39 -46.49
C LYS A 296 -98.33 -52.80 -46.78
N GLU A 297 -97.50 -53.83 -46.57
CA GLU A 297 -97.92 -55.24 -46.69
C GLU A 297 -99.14 -55.54 -45.80
N VAL A 298 -99.17 -55.07 -44.55
CA VAL A 298 -100.29 -55.28 -43.62
C VAL A 298 -101.54 -54.50 -44.05
N LYS A 299 -101.40 -53.28 -44.58
CA LYS A 299 -102.53 -52.50 -45.14
C LYS A 299 -103.09 -53.18 -46.39
N GLU A 300 -102.25 -53.68 -47.29
CA GLU A 300 -102.65 -54.46 -48.47
C GLU A 300 -103.31 -55.78 -48.08
N LYS A 301 -102.73 -56.54 -47.14
CA LYS A 301 -103.29 -57.78 -46.60
C LYS A 301 -104.62 -57.52 -45.86
N SER A 302 -104.75 -56.39 -45.17
CA SER A 302 -106.00 -55.96 -44.53
C SER A 302 -107.08 -55.61 -45.55
N VAL A 303 -106.73 -54.90 -46.63
CA VAL A 303 -107.64 -54.64 -47.78
C VAL A 303 -108.03 -55.95 -48.47
N LEU A 304 -107.10 -56.90 -48.64
CA LEU A 304 -107.38 -58.22 -49.19
C LEU A 304 -108.32 -59.02 -48.26
N VAL A 305 -108.10 -59.01 -46.95
CA VAL A 305 -109.01 -59.60 -45.96
C VAL A 305 -110.37 -58.90 -45.99
N GLY A 306 -110.43 -57.59 -46.22
CA GLY A 306 -111.67 -56.84 -46.46
C GLY A 306 -112.42 -57.34 -47.70
N LYS A 307 -111.73 -57.53 -48.82
CA LYS A 307 -112.28 -58.11 -50.06
C LYS A 307 -112.77 -59.54 -49.83
N LEU A 308 -111.95 -60.41 -49.26
CA LEU A 308 -112.30 -61.81 -48.96
C LEU A 308 -113.47 -61.91 -47.96
N ARG A 309 -113.58 -60.99 -47.00
CA ARG A 309 -114.75 -60.89 -46.11
C ARG A 309 -116.00 -60.46 -46.88
N GLN A 310 -115.90 -59.47 -47.77
CA GLN A 310 -117.03 -59.05 -48.60
C GLN A 310 -117.46 -60.17 -49.56
N GLU A 311 -116.52 -60.88 -50.18
CA GLU A 311 -116.77 -62.09 -50.98
C GLU A 311 -117.41 -63.21 -50.15
N THR A 312 -116.99 -63.39 -48.89
CA THR A 312 -117.61 -64.35 -47.97
C THR A 312 -119.04 -63.93 -47.57
N VAL A 313 -119.31 -62.63 -47.45
CA VAL A 313 -120.66 -62.09 -47.22
C VAL A 313 -121.54 -62.31 -48.46
N ILE A 314 -121.05 -61.96 -49.66
CA ILE A 314 -121.74 -62.21 -50.94
C ILE A 314 -121.98 -63.72 -51.14
N MET A 315 -121.03 -64.58 -50.77
CA MET A 315 -121.20 -66.03 -50.83
C MET A 315 -122.24 -66.53 -49.80
N ASN A 316 -122.34 -65.89 -48.63
CA ASN A 316 -123.42 -66.14 -47.68
C ASN A 316 -124.78 -65.63 -48.20
N GLU A 317 -124.83 -64.52 -48.94
CA GLU A 317 -126.04 -64.08 -49.63
C GLU A 317 -126.44 -65.06 -50.73
N HIS A 318 -125.49 -65.54 -51.55
CA HIS A 318 -125.73 -66.61 -52.53
C HIS A 318 -126.21 -67.90 -51.85
N LEU A 319 -125.64 -68.28 -50.71
CA LEU A 319 -126.07 -69.44 -49.91
C LEU A 319 -127.49 -69.23 -49.36
N MET A 320 -127.79 -68.08 -48.76
CA MET A 320 -129.12 -67.77 -48.23
C MET A 320 -130.16 -67.65 -49.35
N GLU A 321 -129.79 -67.18 -50.54
CA GLU A 321 -130.69 -67.12 -51.70
C GLU A 321 -130.91 -68.50 -52.31
N ALA A 322 -129.89 -69.37 -52.33
CA ALA A 322 -130.04 -70.79 -52.68
C ALA A 322 -130.94 -71.53 -51.66
N LEU A 323 -130.78 -71.29 -50.37
CA LEU A 323 -131.64 -71.83 -49.30
C LEU A 323 -133.08 -71.26 -49.39
N ARG A 324 -133.25 -69.97 -49.73
CA ARG A 324 -134.55 -69.33 -49.97
C ARG A 324 -135.27 -69.91 -51.19
N ARG A 325 -134.53 -70.27 -52.25
CA ARG A 325 -135.06 -71.02 -53.41
C ARG A 325 -135.45 -72.45 -53.01
N LEU A 326 -134.57 -73.18 -52.33
CA LEU A 326 -134.81 -74.57 -51.89
C LEU A 326 -136.04 -74.68 -50.99
N ARG A 327 -136.25 -73.73 -50.07
CA ARG A 327 -137.41 -73.68 -49.17
C ARG A 327 -138.75 -73.37 -49.87
N ARG A 328 -138.74 -73.17 -51.19
CA ARG A 328 -139.94 -72.91 -52.02
C ARG A 328 -140.23 -74.03 -53.04
N SER A 329 -139.48 -75.13 -53.02
CA SER A 329 -139.58 -76.24 -53.99
C SER A 329 -139.82 -77.62 -53.37
N SER A 330 -140.23 -77.71 -52.10
CA SER A 330 -140.34 -78.97 -51.34
C SER A 330 -141.74 -79.22 -50.78
N SER A 331 -142.77 -79.11 -51.62
CA SER A 331 -144.16 -79.37 -51.22
C SER A 331 -144.96 -79.99 -52.38
N ASP A 332 -144.88 -81.31 -52.55
CA ASP A 332 -146.08 -82.10 -52.88
C ASP A 332 -145.96 -83.61 -52.59
N THR A 333 -147.13 -84.22 -52.53
CA THR A 333 -147.54 -85.61 -52.31
C THR A 333 -146.75 -86.70 -53.05
N ASN A 334 -146.55 -87.84 -52.36
CA ASN A 334 -146.27 -89.16 -52.95
C ASN A 334 -146.81 -90.25 -52.01
N VAL A 335 -147.62 -91.19 -52.53
CA VAL A 335 -148.13 -92.38 -51.80
C VAL A 335 -147.96 -93.60 -52.69
N ASP A 336 -147.47 -94.73 -52.15
CA ASP A 336 -147.07 -95.87 -52.98
C ASP A 336 -148.27 -96.60 -53.63
N ARG A 337 -148.40 -96.40 -54.94
CA ARG A 337 -149.40 -96.99 -55.81
C ARG A 337 -149.43 -98.53 -55.76
N ARG A 338 -148.31 -99.21 -55.49
CA ARG A 338 -148.27 -100.68 -55.39
C ARG A 338 -148.99 -101.20 -54.16
N LEU A 339 -148.83 -100.52 -53.02
CA LEU A 339 -149.44 -100.92 -51.75
C LEU A 339 -150.98 -100.87 -51.85
N VAL A 340 -151.51 -99.74 -52.31
CA VAL A 340 -152.96 -99.50 -52.51
C VAL A 340 -153.58 -100.56 -53.44
N THR A 341 -152.94 -100.85 -54.57
CA THR A 341 -153.46 -101.77 -55.59
C THR A 341 -153.61 -103.19 -55.04
N ASN A 342 -152.68 -103.65 -54.21
CA ASN A 342 -152.69 -105.01 -53.67
C ASN A 342 -153.80 -105.23 -52.62
N VAL A 343 -154.03 -104.26 -51.73
CA VAL A 343 -155.09 -104.35 -50.71
C VAL A 343 -156.47 -104.36 -51.36
N LEU A 344 -156.66 -103.56 -52.42
CA LEU A 344 -157.94 -103.48 -53.14
C LEU A 344 -158.26 -104.76 -53.94
N LEU A 345 -157.25 -105.43 -54.49
CA LEU A 345 -157.40 -106.76 -55.11
C LEU A 345 -157.77 -107.84 -54.09
N SER A 346 -157.05 -107.93 -52.97
CA SER A 346 -157.36 -108.88 -51.88
C SER A 346 -158.75 -108.67 -51.26
N PHE A 347 -159.19 -107.41 -51.17
CA PHE A 347 -160.55 -107.08 -50.75
C PHE A 347 -161.59 -107.66 -51.71
N LEU A 348 -161.40 -107.56 -53.03
CA LEU A 348 -162.37 -108.05 -54.02
C LEU A 348 -162.48 -109.57 -54.05
N THR A 349 -161.36 -110.29 -54.00
CA THR A 349 -161.32 -111.77 -54.12
C THR A 349 -161.79 -112.51 -52.86
N THR A 350 -161.78 -111.87 -51.68
CA THR A 350 -162.18 -112.50 -50.41
C THR A 350 -163.70 -112.67 -50.33
N PRO A 351 -164.25 -113.88 -50.16
CA PRO A 351 -165.69 -114.14 -50.20
C PRO A 351 -166.48 -113.42 -49.09
N ARG A 352 -167.75 -113.16 -49.36
CA ARG A 352 -168.58 -112.10 -48.74
C ARG A 352 -169.00 -112.31 -47.27
N ALA A 353 -168.38 -113.25 -46.56
CA ALA A 353 -168.75 -113.65 -45.19
C ALA A 353 -167.55 -113.77 -44.21
N ASP A 354 -166.31 -113.48 -44.64
CA ASP A 354 -165.14 -113.47 -43.74
C ASP A 354 -164.99 -112.09 -43.04
N PRO A 355 -164.94 -112.02 -41.69
CA PRO A 355 -164.78 -110.75 -40.97
C PRO A 355 -163.51 -109.96 -41.34
N LYS A 356 -162.43 -110.61 -41.81
CA LYS A 356 -161.18 -109.94 -42.24
C LYS A 356 -161.39 -108.93 -43.36
N ARG A 357 -162.50 -109.05 -44.11
CA ARG A 357 -162.87 -108.12 -45.18
C ARG A 357 -163.12 -106.70 -44.66
N PHE A 358 -163.50 -106.52 -43.39
CA PHE A 358 -163.65 -105.20 -42.76
C PHE A 358 -162.30 -104.55 -42.39
N GLU A 359 -161.34 -105.32 -41.88
CA GLU A 359 -160.02 -104.83 -41.48
C GLU A 359 -159.22 -104.29 -42.68
N MET A 360 -159.26 -105.01 -43.81
CA MET A 360 -158.64 -104.54 -45.07
C MET A 360 -159.25 -103.24 -45.59
N LEU A 361 -160.56 -103.04 -45.39
CA LEU A 361 -161.26 -101.80 -45.77
C LEU A 361 -160.84 -100.63 -44.86
N SER A 362 -160.72 -100.89 -43.55
CA SER A 362 -160.27 -99.90 -42.56
C SER A 362 -158.85 -99.40 -42.89
N LEU A 363 -157.92 -100.32 -43.17
CA LEU A 363 -156.56 -99.99 -43.59
C LEU A 363 -156.51 -99.14 -44.87
N LEU A 364 -157.36 -99.42 -45.86
CA LEU A 364 -157.48 -98.61 -47.07
C LEU A 364 -157.90 -97.16 -46.75
N SER A 365 -158.85 -96.96 -45.82
CA SER A 365 -159.29 -95.61 -45.43
C SER A 365 -158.16 -94.78 -44.79
N THR A 366 -157.31 -95.41 -43.98
CA THR A 366 -156.16 -94.73 -43.35
C THR A 366 -155.05 -94.41 -44.38
N ILE A 367 -154.77 -95.33 -45.32
CA ILE A 367 -153.69 -95.14 -46.31
C ILE A 367 -154.04 -94.08 -47.36
N LEU A 368 -155.31 -94.00 -47.79
CA LEU A 368 -155.77 -92.96 -48.72
C LEU A 368 -156.23 -91.66 -48.04
N GLN A 369 -156.24 -91.60 -46.70
CA GLN A 369 -156.77 -90.47 -45.92
C GLN A 369 -158.22 -90.11 -46.31
N TRP A 370 -159.07 -91.13 -46.49
CA TRP A 370 -160.49 -90.94 -46.82
C TRP A 370 -161.17 -90.08 -45.77
N THR A 371 -161.99 -89.12 -46.23
CA THR A 371 -162.74 -88.24 -45.33
C THR A 371 -163.95 -88.98 -44.75
N GLU A 372 -164.49 -88.50 -43.62
CA GLU A 372 -165.47 -89.28 -42.83
C GLU A 372 -166.75 -89.61 -43.63
N ASP A 373 -167.18 -88.71 -44.52
CA ASP A 373 -168.29 -88.90 -45.47
C ASP A 373 -168.07 -90.08 -46.44
N GLU A 374 -166.82 -90.39 -46.79
CA GLU A 374 -166.45 -91.52 -47.65
C GLU A 374 -166.42 -92.82 -46.85
N ARG A 375 -166.00 -92.75 -45.58
CA ARG A 375 -165.95 -93.89 -44.65
C ARG A 375 -167.35 -94.36 -44.25
N GLU A 376 -168.32 -93.46 -44.11
CA GLU A 376 -169.73 -93.83 -43.89
C GLU A 376 -170.34 -94.52 -45.13
N LYS A 377 -170.10 -94.01 -46.36
CA LYS A 377 -170.55 -94.66 -47.61
C LYS A 377 -169.93 -96.03 -47.86
N ALA A 378 -168.72 -96.28 -47.36
CA ALA A 378 -168.10 -97.60 -47.37
C ALA A 378 -168.74 -98.59 -46.37
N GLY A 379 -169.67 -98.13 -45.53
CA GLY A 379 -170.36 -98.93 -44.50
C GLY A 379 -169.50 -99.26 -43.29
N LEU A 380 -168.40 -98.54 -43.07
CA LEU A 380 -167.32 -98.96 -42.18
C LEU A 380 -167.62 -98.72 -40.68
N GLN A 381 -168.35 -97.67 -40.31
CA GLN A 381 -168.82 -97.46 -38.94
C GLN A 381 -169.96 -96.43 -38.82
N ARG A 382 -170.52 -96.27 -37.62
CA ARG A 382 -171.69 -95.42 -37.31
C ARG A 382 -171.42 -94.60 -36.05
N SER A 383 -171.63 -93.28 -36.11
CA SER A 383 -171.92 -92.34 -35.01
C SER A 383 -171.10 -92.39 -33.69
N GLY A 384 -170.36 -91.31 -33.39
CA GLY A 384 -170.25 -90.84 -31.99
C GLY A 384 -168.90 -90.27 -31.47
N ALA A 385 -168.88 -88.95 -31.28
CA ALA A 385 -168.55 -88.26 -30.00
C ALA A 385 -167.13 -88.26 -29.34
N LEU A 386 -166.56 -87.04 -29.20
CA LEU A 386 -165.68 -86.52 -28.10
C LEU A 386 -164.25 -87.16 -27.95
N GLN A 387 -163.26 -86.67 -27.18
CA GLN A 387 -163.13 -85.67 -26.06
C GLN A 387 -161.74 -84.89 -26.13
N PRO A 388 -161.14 -84.19 -25.10
CA PRO A 388 -160.45 -82.89 -25.29
C PRO A 388 -159.13 -82.65 -24.46
N SER A 389 -158.92 -81.40 -23.99
CA SER A 389 -157.93 -80.86 -22.99
C SER A 389 -156.51 -80.52 -23.50
N LEU A 390 -155.76 -79.48 -23.07
CA LEU A 390 -155.71 -78.47 -21.96
C LEU A 390 -154.61 -78.71 -20.89
N GLY A 391 -153.75 -77.68 -20.69
CA GLY A 391 -152.65 -77.64 -19.69
C GLY A 391 -151.28 -78.05 -20.24
N GLY A 392 -150.13 -77.59 -19.73
CA GLY A 392 -149.88 -76.64 -18.63
C GLY A 392 -148.39 -76.24 -18.52
N SER A 393 -148.07 -75.28 -17.65
CA SER A 393 -146.72 -74.70 -17.43
C SER A 393 -145.74 -75.65 -16.68
N LEU A 394 -144.41 -75.35 -16.71
CA LEU A 394 -143.47 -75.28 -15.56
C LEU A 394 -142.00 -75.69 -15.86
N TRP A 395 -141.04 -74.86 -15.42
CA TRP A 395 -139.62 -75.16 -15.05
C TRP A 395 -138.65 -75.63 -16.18
N GLY A 396 -137.30 -75.62 -16.02
CA GLY A 396 -136.46 -74.93 -15.02
C GLY A 396 -135.18 -75.66 -14.56
N ARG A 397 -134.00 -75.29 -15.09
CA ARG A 397 -132.61 -75.74 -14.70
C ARG A 397 -132.31 -77.24 -15.01
N SER A 398 -131.09 -77.81 -14.88
CA SER A 398 -129.81 -77.33 -14.29
C SER A 398 -128.55 -78.07 -14.80
N GLY A 399 -127.37 -77.45 -14.66
CA GLY A 399 -126.06 -78.08 -14.36
C GLY A 399 -125.26 -78.69 -15.53
N THR A 400 -123.92 -78.73 -15.51
CA THR A 400 -122.86 -78.27 -14.56
C THR A 400 -121.52 -78.15 -15.36
N SER A 401 -120.38 -77.54 -14.99
CA SER A 401 -119.64 -77.18 -13.75
C SER A 401 -118.76 -75.92 -13.97
N SER A 402 -118.08 -75.20 -13.04
CA SER A 402 -117.71 -75.29 -11.59
C SER A 402 -116.19 -75.53 -11.37
N PRO A 403 -115.45 -74.83 -10.46
CA PRO A 403 -115.68 -73.48 -9.87
C PRO A 403 -114.40 -72.62 -9.47
N SER A 404 -114.67 -71.43 -8.89
CA SER A 404 -113.90 -70.72 -7.80
C SER A 404 -112.57 -69.97 -8.07
N ALA A 405 -112.17 -68.90 -7.34
CA ALA A 405 -112.84 -67.93 -6.41
C ALA A 405 -111.87 -66.75 -6.07
N LYS A 406 -112.25 -65.45 -6.15
CA LYS A 406 -112.64 -64.46 -5.08
C LYS A 406 -111.54 -63.99 -4.07
N PRO A 407 -111.68 -62.86 -3.31
CA PRO A 407 -112.08 -61.46 -3.65
C PRO A 407 -111.35 -60.35 -2.80
N ALA A 408 -111.88 -59.10 -2.77
CA ALA A 408 -111.77 -58.07 -1.69
C ALA A 408 -110.42 -57.31 -1.50
N GLU A 409 -110.31 -56.11 -0.87
CA GLU A 409 -111.25 -55.00 -0.53
C GLU A 409 -110.48 -53.68 -0.22
N LEU A 410 -111.19 -52.54 -0.28
CA LEU A 410 -111.03 -51.22 0.41
C LEU A 410 -109.69 -50.43 0.55
N GLN A 411 -109.94 -49.12 0.75
CA GLN A 411 -109.22 -48.11 1.55
C GLN A 411 -108.13 -47.20 0.94
N LYS A 412 -108.12 -45.98 1.51
CA LYS A 412 -107.47 -44.73 1.09
C LYS A 412 -106.93 -44.07 2.35
N THR A 413 -105.62 -43.95 2.51
CA THR A 413 -104.92 -43.10 3.49
C THR A 413 -103.45 -42.92 3.11
N ASP A 414 -102.91 -41.74 3.40
CA ASP A 414 -101.53 -41.43 3.80
C ASP A 414 -100.34 -42.07 3.08
N GLU A 415 -99.87 -41.42 2.01
CA GLU A 415 -98.46 -41.53 1.55
C GLU A 415 -97.69 -40.19 1.61
N THR A 416 -98.38 -39.06 1.85
CA THR A 416 -97.78 -37.71 1.81
C THR A 416 -96.91 -37.34 3.02
N GLU A 417 -96.96 -38.11 4.12
CA GLU A 417 -96.09 -37.88 5.29
C GLU A 417 -94.71 -38.55 5.18
N SER A 418 -94.50 -39.44 4.19
CA SER A 418 -93.25 -40.19 4.05
C SER A 418 -92.08 -39.31 3.58
N PHE A 419 -92.29 -38.54 2.52
CA PHE A 419 -91.25 -37.69 1.91
C PHE A 419 -90.80 -36.53 2.80
N SER A 420 -91.72 -35.89 3.53
CA SER A 420 -91.38 -34.78 4.42
C SER A 420 -90.52 -35.24 5.60
N ARG A 421 -90.78 -36.44 6.13
CA ARG A 421 -90.03 -37.02 7.25
C ARG A 421 -88.58 -37.36 6.86
N LEU A 422 -88.40 -38.02 5.72
CA LEU A 422 -87.07 -38.33 5.16
C LEU A 422 -86.26 -37.08 4.82
N TRP A 423 -86.89 -36.01 4.34
CA TRP A 423 -86.20 -34.75 4.03
C TRP A 423 -85.79 -33.97 5.30
N VAL A 424 -86.61 -34.01 6.35
CA VAL A 424 -86.28 -33.46 7.67
C VAL A 424 -85.15 -34.28 8.35
N GLU A 425 -85.17 -35.60 8.22
CA GLU A 425 -84.12 -36.49 8.73
C GLU A 425 -82.77 -36.24 8.03
N PHE A 426 -82.77 -36.04 6.71
CA PHE A 426 -81.58 -35.63 5.97
C PHE A 426 -81.02 -34.29 6.48
N LEU A 427 -81.86 -33.25 6.60
CA LEU A 427 -81.43 -31.94 7.09
C LEU A 427 -80.88 -31.97 8.52
N LEU A 428 -81.49 -32.73 9.44
CA LEU A 428 -80.98 -32.90 10.81
C LEU A 428 -79.65 -33.66 10.85
N THR A 429 -79.44 -34.60 9.92
CA THR A 429 -78.20 -35.40 9.86
C THR A 429 -77.05 -34.59 9.25
N GLU A 430 -77.28 -33.79 8.21
CA GLU A 430 -76.23 -32.97 7.62
C GLU A 430 -75.89 -31.75 8.50
N ALA A 431 -76.89 -31.09 9.10
CA ALA A 431 -76.68 -29.94 9.98
C ALA A 431 -75.95 -30.28 11.30
N SER A 432 -75.97 -31.54 11.75
CA SER A 432 -75.27 -31.98 12.96
C SER A 432 -73.83 -32.49 12.71
N ALA A 433 -73.42 -32.66 11.45
CA ALA A 433 -72.06 -33.06 11.08
C ALA A 433 -71.05 -31.88 11.03
N GLY A 434 -71.53 -30.64 11.18
CA GLY A 434 -70.75 -29.42 10.90
C GLY A 434 -69.94 -28.82 12.05
N GLU A 435 -70.17 -29.20 13.32
CA GLU A 435 -69.65 -28.43 14.47
C GLU A 435 -69.07 -29.27 15.62
N GLY A 436 -67.74 -29.36 15.64
CA GLY A 436 -66.95 -29.37 16.88
C GLY A 436 -66.65 -30.70 17.60
N SER A 437 -65.38 -31.11 17.62
CA SER A 437 -64.61 -31.28 18.88
C SER A 437 -63.12 -31.54 18.60
N SER A 438 -62.27 -31.37 19.61
CA SER A 438 -60.80 -31.41 19.49
C SER A 438 -60.12 -31.88 20.79
N SER A 439 -58.82 -32.22 20.70
CA SER A 439 -57.92 -32.58 21.83
C SER A 439 -58.18 -33.98 22.47
N PRO A 440 -57.24 -34.57 23.26
CA PRO A 440 -55.94 -34.04 23.70
C PRO A 440 -54.70 -34.95 23.45
N SER A 441 -53.51 -34.46 23.83
CA SER A 441 -52.19 -35.15 23.85
C SER A 441 -51.74 -35.46 25.29
N PRO A 442 -50.74 -36.35 25.55
CA PRO A 442 -49.44 -35.81 26.05
C PRO A 442 -48.12 -36.66 25.91
N ARG A 443 -46.97 -35.94 25.98
CA ARG A 443 -45.63 -36.28 26.60
C ARG A 443 -44.57 -37.19 25.93
N SER A 444 -43.52 -36.55 25.36
CA SER A 444 -42.12 -36.34 25.89
C SER A 444 -41.28 -37.50 26.48
N PRO A 445 -39.92 -37.41 26.64
CA PRO A 445 -38.96 -36.28 26.48
C PRO A 445 -37.83 -36.58 25.42
N SER A 446 -36.70 -35.86 25.24
CA SER A 446 -35.91 -34.80 25.92
C SER A 446 -35.10 -34.00 24.86
N ARG A 447 -34.22 -33.01 25.10
CA ARG A 447 -34.06 -31.79 25.94
C ARG A 447 -32.58 -31.34 25.74
N HIS A 448 -32.31 -30.12 25.26
CA HIS A 448 -31.19 -29.19 25.60
C HIS A 448 -31.37 -27.94 24.70
N GLN A 449 -31.70 -26.72 25.16
CA GLN A 449 -30.86 -25.69 25.85
C GLN A 449 -29.63 -25.25 25.03
N ASN A 450 -29.35 -23.98 24.70
CA ASN A 450 -29.94 -22.63 24.94
C ASN A 450 -29.69 -21.76 23.65
N GLY A 451 -30.08 -20.48 23.45
CA GLY A 451 -30.90 -19.52 24.20
C GLY A 451 -30.76 -18.05 23.71
N SER A 452 -31.84 -17.52 23.14
CA SER A 452 -32.32 -16.10 23.20
C SER A 452 -31.49 -14.89 22.71
N LEU A 453 -32.00 -14.23 21.66
CA LEU A 453 -32.04 -12.75 21.51
C LEU A 453 -33.24 -12.19 22.33
N PRO A 454 -33.44 -10.85 22.52
CA PRO A 454 -34.24 -10.08 21.52
C PRO A 454 -34.06 -8.53 21.44
N SER A 455 -34.55 -7.98 20.32
CA SER A 455 -35.15 -6.64 20.01
C SER A 455 -34.97 -5.34 20.86
N THR A 456 -34.80 -4.24 20.12
CA THR A 456 -35.09 -2.80 20.40
C THR A 456 -36.52 -2.51 20.92
N PRO A 457 -36.84 -1.35 21.58
CA PRO A 457 -37.08 -0.06 20.85
C PRO A 457 -36.95 1.32 21.60
N THR A 458 -36.69 2.39 20.81
CA THR A 458 -37.36 3.73 20.78
C THR A 458 -37.46 4.71 22.00
N GLN A 459 -36.82 5.90 21.86
CA GLN A 459 -37.13 7.26 22.45
C GLN A 459 -37.05 7.49 23.98
N ALA A 460 -36.97 8.72 24.54
CA ALA A 460 -36.40 10.03 24.12
C ALA A 460 -36.41 11.06 25.29
N SER A 461 -35.54 12.11 25.23
CA SER A 461 -35.54 13.34 26.07
C SER A 461 -35.28 13.15 27.60
N THR A 462 -34.47 13.96 28.32
CA THR A 462 -34.49 15.43 28.39
C THR A 462 -33.16 16.02 28.97
N ARG A 463 -32.95 17.31 28.72
CA ARG A 463 -31.85 18.21 29.17
C ARG A 463 -31.52 18.17 30.68
N LEU A 464 -30.28 18.54 31.02
CA LEU A 464 -29.96 19.74 31.84
C LEU A 464 -28.46 20.13 31.71
N SER A 465 -28.13 21.41 31.98
CA SER A 465 -26.78 22.02 31.86
C SER A 465 -26.19 22.31 33.26
N PRO A 466 -24.87 22.59 33.42
CA PRO A 466 -24.22 23.88 33.08
C PRO A 466 -22.98 23.71 32.15
N VAL A 467 -22.43 24.68 31.38
CA VAL A 467 -21.87 26.04 31.68
C VAL A 467 -20.63 25.97 32.59
N ALA A 468 -19.42 26.44 32.25
CA ALA A 468 -18.75 26.87 31.00
C ALA A 468 -17.20 26.74 31.24
N LEU A 469 -16.27 26.80 30.27
CA LEU A 469 -15.82 28.00 29.53
C LEU A 469 -14.81 27.62 28.41
N ASN A 470 -14.82 28.42 27.33
CA ASN A 470 -13.72 28.80 26.43
C ASN A 470 -12.70 27.74 25.93
N GLY A 471 -12.78 27.43 24.61
CA GLY A 471 -11.72 26.75 23.83
C GLY A 471 -12.07 26.76 22.33
N THR A 472 -11.55 27.72 21.57
CA THR A 472 -12.08 28.09 20.23
C THR A 472 -11.56 27.27 19.04
N ARG A 473 -12.50 26.93 18.13
CA ARG A 473 -12.33 26.60 16.67
C ARG A 473 -11.56 25.27 16.40
N ARG A 474 -12.16 24.20 15.84
CA ARG A 474 -12.80 24.01 14.51
C ARG A 474 -11.88 24.41 13.34
N LEU A 475 -11.39 23.51 12.49
CA LEU A 475 -12.07 22.59 11.52
C LEU A 475 -12.72 23.34 10.31
N PRO A 476 -12.79 22.74 9.09
CA PRO A 476 -12.45 21.36 8.70
C PRO A 476 -11.55 21.21 7.44
N SER A 477 -11.32 19.95 7.06
CA SER A 477 -10.82 19.47 5.75
C SER A 477 -11.57 20.04 4.53
N PHE A 478 -10.86 20.15 3.40
CA PHE A 478 -11.44 19.87 2.07
C PHE A 478 -10.41 19.25 1.12
N THR A 479 -10.91 18.56 0.09
CA THR A 479 -10.17 17.75 -0.89
C THR A 479 -9.56 18.57 -2.04
N SER A 480 -8.46 18.07 -2.61
CA SER A 480 -8.24 18.12 -4.07
C SER A 480 -7.29 17.01 -4.52
N ALA A 481 -7.56 16.47 -5.71
CA ALA A 481 -6.71 15.51 -6.41
C ALA A 481 -6.37 16.05 -7.82
N ALA A 482 -5.61 15.27 -8.59
CA ALA A 482 -5.18 15.54 -9.96
C ALA A 482 -4.19 16.70 -10.16
N MET A 483 -2.91 16.32 -10.31
CA MET A 483 -2.06 16.84 -11.38
C MET A 483 -1.42 15.66 -12.11
N ALA A 484 -1.29 15.78 -13.42
CA ALA A 484 -0.67 14.81 -14.30
C ALA A 484 0.23 15.52 -15.32
N SER A 485 0.95 14.75 -16.13
CA SER A 485 1.92 15.18 -17.15
C SER A 485 3.30 15.58 -16.61
N SER A 486 4.27 14.72 -16.93
CA SER A 486 5.67 15.13 -17.16
C SER A 486 5.83 15.55 -18.65
N PRO A 487 7.00 15.47 -19.30
CA PRO A 487 7.85 16.65 -19.45
C PRO A 487 8.20 16.96 -20.92
N GLU A 488 8.81 18.13 -21.18
CA GLU A 488 9.62 18.28 -22.40
C GLU A 488 10.87 19.15 -22.17
N LEU A 489 12.03 18.63 -22.58
CA LEU A 489 13.34 19.29 -22.56
C LEU A 489 13.76 19.60 -24.00
N LYS A 490 14.05 20.87 -24.32
CA LYS A 490 14.80 21.23 -25.54
C LYS A 490 15.83 22.31 -25.26
N LEU A 491 17.10 21.95 -25.39
CA LEU A 491 18.22 22.90 -25.47
C LEU A 491 18.28 23.47 -26.89
N SER A 492 18.54 24.77 -27.02
CA SER A 492 19.32 25.32 -28.14
C SER A 492 19.84 26.73 -27.83
N SER A 493 21.00 27.06 -28.40
CA SER A 493 21.65 28.37 -28.40
C SER A 493 22.70 28.39 -29.53
N PRO A 494 23.32 29.54 -29.88
CA PRO A 494 22.90 30.93 -29.72
C PRO A 494 22.47 31.51 -31.10
N PRO A 495 22.55 32.85 -31.34
CA PRO A 495 23.77 33.35 -31.99
C PRO A 495 24.22 34.75 -31.53
N GLN A 496 25.41 35.17 -32.00
CA GLN A 496 26.03 36.46 -31.74
C GLN A 496 25.30 37.64 -32.43
N LYS A 497 25.37 38.83 -31.82
CA LYS A 497 25.48 40.10 -32.55
C LYS A 497 26.23 41.14 -31.69
N GLY A 498 27.02 41.99 -32.32
CA GLY A 498 27.84 43.00 -31.64
C GLY A 498 27.87 44.35 -32.38
N LYS A 499 28.74 45.24 -31.88
CA LYS A 499 28.83 46.70 -32.15
C LYS A 499 27.77 47.55 -31.43
N GLU A 500 28.24 48.41 -30.53
CA GLU A 500 28.38 49.83 -30.86
C GLU A 500 29.64 50.43 -30.19
N ARG A 501 30.07 51.65 -30.58
CA ARG A 501 31.44 52.15 -30.30
C ARG A 501 31.58 53.68 -30.46
N ALA A 502 31.59 54.43 -29.35
CA ALA A 502 32.22 55.75 -29.14
C ALA A 502 32.13 56.06 -27.62
N LEU A 503 33.12 56.57 -26.87
CA LEU A 503 34.27 57.49 -27.08
C LEU A 503 33.86 58.96 -27.35
N PRO A 504 34.65 59.96 -26.89
CA PRO A 504 35.93 59.85 -26.16
C PRO A 504 35.79 59.44 -24.68
#